data_AF-A0A1X0R2V9-F1
#
_entry.id   AF-A0A1X0R2V9-F1
#
_cell.length_a   1.000
_cell.length_b   1.000
_cell.length_c   1.000
_cell.angle_alpha   90.00
_cell.angle_beta   90.00
_cell.angle_gamma   90.00
#
_symmetry.space_group_name_H-M   'P 1'
#
loop_
_entity.id
_entity.type
_entity.pdbx_description
1 polymer ?
#
loop_
_entity_poly.entity_id
_entity_poly.type
_entity_poly.pdbx_seq_one_letter_code
_entity_poly.pdbx_strand_id
1 'polypeptide(L)'
;MNGYDLYYSGPGKKELDAATIRTNFPIRPQCGIYYFEIKVTSKGEDGFICIGFCRAGNKLERLPGWDAHSYAYHADDGHIFDQCGRGKNYGPTFTTGDVVGCGIDYANQTAFFTKNGLFLGVAFKQVDLSEPIYPCVGLRTPGEKVSVNFGQEPFVFDIVQYVKEKKAQVIRDVVSKNNKVDQDNMDQLVLSYLVHHGYIEAANALQKNLSYIKRTPYSTFPATSQYTQTRFNIRKLIIEGKIDEAVEQLHIAYPGLLDSRPDILFALKAQKFVELIRHSIQHHHHHHHHHHHNHFHEEVKSSDHLQNQPLYEEDNTEHHTIAIQHPPPVSVPAPGRRLSWAAIAASPTHPTFERRSSNASSIHSLDYFDEEHGHIRKAMNYGQRLQEEYNSNPSYRASLTEISSLLAYPNPTISPSAHLLNKSARDSLASDVNAAIQMYQHEQQESSLERVFKQVTVTLQQLALTGHGQATLVQTDSA
;
A
#
# COMPACT_ATOMS: atom_id res chain seq x y z
N MET A 1 10.70 -16.28 33.29
CA MET A 1 10.04 -14.95 33.30
C MET A 1 9.74 -14.59 31.86
N ASN A 2 8.59 -13.97 31.58
CA ASN A 2 8.18 -13.55 30.24
C ASN A 2 8.97 -12.32 29.71
N GLY A 3 9.78 -11.68 30.56
CA GLY A 3 10.59 -10.50 30.20
C GLY A 3 9.86 -9.16 30.34
N TYR A 4 8.61 -9.17 30.79
CA TYR A 4 7.77 -7.97 30.89
C TYR A 4 7.35 -7.64 32.33
N ASP A 5 7.31 -8.64 33.21
CA ASP A 5 6.99 -8.43 34.62
C ASP A 5 8.26 -8.33 35.46
N LEU A 6 8.37 -7.22 36.20
CA LEU A 6 9.51 -6.89 37.06
C LEU A 6 9.05 -6.88 38.52
N TYR A 7 9.90 -7.39 39.41
CA TYR A 7 9.68 -7.34 40.84
C TYR A 7 11.00 -7.11 41.57
N TYR A 8 10.94 -6.37 42.67
CA TYR A 8 12.11 -6.17 43.52
C TYR A 8 12.28 -7.36 44.48
N SER A 9 13.51 -7.86 44.60
CA SER A 9 13.84 -9.02 45.45
C SER A 9 15.02 -8.76 46.40
N GLY A 10 15.47 -7.51 46.52
CA GLY A 10 16.55 -7.13 47.43
C GLY A 10 16.06 -6.75 48.83
N PRO A 11 16.96 -6.30 49.72
CA PRO A 11 16.61 -5.90 51.08
C PRO A 11 15.97 -4.52 51.19
N GLY A 12 16.24 -3.61 50.26
CA GLY A 12 15.63 -2.28 50.14
C GLY A 12 15.80 -1.31 51.31
N LYS A 13 16.83 -1.47 52.15
CA LYS A 13 17.05 -0.66 53.36
C LYS A 13 17.90 0.58 53.13
N LYS A 14 18.70 0.59 52.06
CA LYS A 14 19.68 1.64 51.75
C LYS A 14 19.53 2.09 50.30
N GLU A 15 20.02 3.28 49.98
CA GLU A 15 20.07 3.75 48.57
C GLU A 15 20.86 2.79 47.65
N LEU A 16 21.89 2.13 48.19
CA LEU A 16 22.70 1.13 47.50
C LEU A 16 21.92 -0.16 47.17
N ASP A 17 20.73 -0.33 47.72
CA ASP A 17 19.87 -1.47 47.42
C ASP A 17 18.99 -1.21 46.19
N ALA A 18 19.17 -0.07 45.50
CA ALA A 18 18.50 0.24 44.23
C ALA A 18 18.91 -0.75 43.12
N ALA A 19 17.94 -1.11 42.28
CA ALA A 19 18.15 -2.01 41.16
C ALA A 19 17.45 -1.47 39.91
N THR A 20 18.22 -1.25 38.86
CA THR A 20 17.75 -0.88 37.52
C THR A 20 17.85 -2.06 36.58
N ILE A 21 16.82 -2.23 35.76
CA ILE A 21 16.85 -3.10 34.59
C ILE A 21 16.67 -2.26 33.34
N ARG A 22 17.39 -2.62 32.27
CA ARG A 22 17.29 -2.02 30.94
C ARG A 22 16.89 -3.08 29.92
N THR A 23 16.34 -2.65 28.79
CA THR A 23 16.03 -3.54 27.67
C THR A 23 17.29 -4.21 27.10
N ASN A 24 17.07 -5.31 26.38
CA ASN A 24 18.13 -6.04 25.65
C ASN A 24 18.61 -5.32 24.38
N PHE A 25 17.84 -4.37 23.85
CA PHE A 25 18.19 -3.57 22.67
C PHE A 25 17.97 -2.08 22.92
N PRO A 26 18.82 -1.21 22.32
CA PRO A 26 18.59 0.23 22.36
C PRO A 26 17.42 0.63 21.46
N ILE A 27 16.92 1.83 21.68
CA ILE A 27 15.94 2.45 20.80
C ILE A 27 16.60 2.76 19.46
N ARG A 28 15.93 2.39 18.37
CA ARG A 28 16.36 2.71 17.01
C ARG A 28 16.00 4.15 16.69
N PRO A 29 16.95 5.03 16.29
CA PRO A 29 16.64 6.41 15.93
C PRO A 29 15.58 6.54 14.83
N GLN A 30 15.46 5.52 13.96
CA GLN A 30 14.49 5.46 12.88
C GLN A 30 13.03 5.39 13.37
N CYS A 31 12.78 5.11 14.65
CA CYS A 31 11.46 5.21 15.23
C CYS A 31 10.90 6.65 15.17
N GLY A 32 11.78 7.65 15.17
CA GLY A 32 11.43 9.07 15.27
C GLY A 32 10.90 9.44 16.65
N ILE A 33 9.80 8.82 17.06
CA ILE A 33 9.29 8.85 18.42
C ILE A 33 9.16 7.41 18.90
N TYR A 34 9.78 7.10 20.03
CA TYR A 34 9.62 5.82 20.71
C TYR A 34 8.86 6.03 22.01
N TYR A 35 8.03 5.05 22.38
CA TYR A 35 7.16 5.13 23.54
C TYR A 35 6.94 3.74 24.14
N PHE A 36 6.91 3.67 25.47
CA PHE A 36 6.58 2.47 26.23
C PHE A 36 5.86 2.87 27.52
N GLU A 37 5.08 1.94 28.09
CA GLU A 37 4.36 2.14 29.35
C GLU A 37 4.78 1.11 30.40
N ILE A 38 4.72 1.50 31.67
CA ILE A 38 4.69 0.58 32.79
C ILE A 38 3.33 0.66 33.48
N LYS A 39 2.85 -0.46 33.97
CA LYS A 39 1.75 -0.53 34.95
C LYS A 39 2.33 -0.89 36.31
N VAL A 40 2.11 -0.06 37.31
CA VAL A 40 2.50 -0.37 38.68
C VAL A 40 1.51 -1.37 39.26
N THR A 41 1.90 -2.64 39.35
CA THR A 41 1.04 -3.69 39.90
C THR A 41 1.09 -3.74 41.42
N SER A 42 2.19 -3.27 42.02
CA SER A 42 2.32 -3.04 43.46
C SER A 42 3.39 -2.00 43.72
N LYS A 43 3.08 -0.97 44.52
CA LYS A 43 4.05 0.01 44.99
C LYS A 43 5.04 -0.55 46.03
N GLY A 44 4.79 -1.73 46.58
CA GLY A 44 5.59 -2.26 47.68
C GLY A 44 5.49 -1.40 48.95
N GLU A 45 6.59 -1.36 49.70
CA GLU A 45 6.68 -0.59 50.96
C GLU A 45 6.63 0.92 50.68
N ASP A 46 7.62 1.45 49.98
CA ASP A 46 7.79 2.89 49.78
C ASP A 46 7.45 3.37 48.36
N GLY A 47 7.59 2.49 47.35
CA GLY A 47 7.30 2.84 45.97
C GLY A 47 8.36 3.71 45.31
N PHE A 48 9.64 3.41 45.53
CA PHE A 48 10.77 4.03 44.82
C PHE A 48 10.93 3.44 43.41
N ILE A 49 9.82 3.46 42.67
CA ILE A 49 9.70 3.00 41.30
C ILE A 49 10.01 4.17 40.36
N CYS A 50 10.76 3.91 39.30
CA CYS A 50 11.07 4.93 38.32
C CYS A 50 11.10 4.35 36.91
N ILE A 51 10.74 5.19 35.95
CA ILE A 51 10.70 4.87 34.52
C ILE A 51 11.53 5.90 33.77
N GLY A 52 12.30 5.45 32.78
CA GLY A 52 13.10 6.36 31.98
C GLY A 52 14.01 5.69 30.98
N PHE A 53 15.17 6.32 30.79
CA PHE A 53 16.17 5.92 29.83
C PHE A 53 17.59 5.92 30.44
N CYS A 54 18.45 5.04 29.95
CA CYS A 54 19.87 5.00 30.29
C CYS A 54 20.72 4.54 29.10
N ARG A 55 22.04 4.70 29.19
CA ARG A 55 23.01 4.10 28.28
C ARG A 55 23.45 2.72 28.75
N ALA A 56 24.13 1.99 27.87
CA ALA A 56 24.69 0.67 28.18
C ALA A 56 25.70 0.69 29.33
N GLY A 57 26.46 1.79 29.48
CA GLY A 57 27.49 1.94 30.51
C GLY A 57 27.00 2.38 31.88
N ASN A 58 25.72 2.75 32.04
CA ASN A 58 25.18 3.13 33.35
C ASN A 58 25.17 1.94 34.31
N LYS A 59 25.51 2.22 35.57
CA LYS A 59 25.46 1.26 36.68
C LYS A 59 24.02 0.84 36.93
N LEU A 60 23.80 -0.44 37.19
CA LEU A 60 22.46 -0.99 37.42
C LEU A 60 22.10 -1.04 38.91
N GLU A 61 23.03 -0.71 39.81
CA GLU A 61 22.84 -0.65 41.26
C GLU A 61 22.41 0.77 41.73
N ARG A 62 21.88 1.58 40.81
CA ARG A 62 21.42 2.95 41.05
C ARG A 62 20.13 3.16 40.27
N LEU A 63 19.24 4.02 40.77
CA LEU A 63 18.00 4.34 40.05
C LEU A 63 18.30 5.19 38.81
N PRO A 64 17.53 5.03 37.71
CA PRO A 64 17.68 5.84 36.52
C PRO A 64 17.54 7.33 36.81
N GLY A 65 18.25 8.16 36.05
CA GLY A 65 18.30 9.61 36.21
C GLY A 65 19.39 10.14 37.14
N TRP A 66 19.94 9.29 38.03
CA TRP A 66 20.91 9.74 39.04
C TRP A 66 22.33 9.95 38.51
N ASP A 67 22.67 9.29 37.41
CA ASP A 67 24.00 9.31 36.80
C ASP A 67 23.98 9.95 35.41
N ALA A 68 25.14 10.41 34.95
CA ALA A 68 25.31 10.98 33.63
C ALA A 68 24.70 10.10 32.52
N HIS A 69 24.07 10.75 31.53
CA HIS A 69 23.38 10.10 30.42
C HIS A 69 22.23 9.15 30.80
N SER A 70 21.64 9.34 31.99
CA SER A 70 20.39 8.70 32.39
C SER A 70 19.34 9.75 32.77
N TYR A 71 18.08 9.45 32.45
CA TYR A 71 16.95 10.36 32.55
C TYR A 71 15.74 9.60 33.07
N ALA A 72 15.06 10.07 34.11
CA ALA A 72 13.94 9.31 34.68
C ALA A 72 12.92 10.16 35.44
N TYR A 73 11.73 9.58 35.62
CA TYR A 73 10.65 10.09 36.44
C TYR A 73 10.38 9.13 37.59
N HIS A 74 10.33 9.65 38.81
CA HIS A 74 10.27 8.89 40.05
C HIS A 74 8.87 8.98 40.69
N ALA A 75 8.42 7.85 41.23
CA ALA A 75 7.04 7.65 41.68
C ALA A 75 6.73 8.31 43.02
N ASP A 76 7.67 8.27 43.94
CA ASP A 76 7.52 8.66 45.34
C ASP A 76 7.40 10.17 45.53
N ASP A 77 8.09 10.94 44.69
CA ASP A 77 8.18 12.40 44.81
C ASP A 77 7.63 13.15 43.58
N GLY A 78 7.35 12.45 42.47
CA GLY A 78 6.89 13.06 41.22
C GLY A 78 7.96 13.89 40.49
N HIS A 79 9.23 13.74 40.88
CA HIS A 79 10.34 14.49 40.31
C HIS A 79 10.92 13.79 39.08
N ILE A 80 11.53 14.60 38.20
CA ILE A 80 12.45 14.11 37.17
C ILE A 80 13.89 14.23 37.64
N PHE A 81 14.69 13.24 37.27
CA PHE A 81 16.12 13.18 37.53
C PHE A 81 16.85 13.22 36.19
N ASP A 82 17.60 14.30 36.00
CA ASP A 82 18.28 14.66 34.76
C ASP A 82 19.79 14.57 35.00
N GLN A 83 20.33 13.37 34.80
CA GLN A 83 21.76 13.10 34.83
C GLN A 83 22.45 13.45 36.17
N CYS A 84 21.68 13.53 37.25
CA CYS A 84 22.17 13.84 38.59
C CYS A 84 21.18 13.38 39.67
N GLY A 85 21.69 13.11 40.87
CA GLY A 85 20.88 12.70 42.02
C GLY A 85 20.00 13.79 42.65
N ARG A 86 19.81 14.95 41.97
CA ARG A 86 18.95 16.03 42.46
C ARG A 86 17.68 16.11 41.61
N GLY A 87 16.56 15.68 42.20
CA GLY A 87 15.26 15.74 41.56
C GLY A 87 14.80 17.17 41.26
N LYS A 88 14.02 17.33 40.18
CA LYS A 88 13.32 18.58 39.81
C LYS A 88 11.81 18.32 39.77
N ASN A 89 11.00 19.20 40.35
CA ASN A 89 9.54 19.12 40.28
C ASN A 89 9.09 19.01 38.81
N TYR A 90 8.22 18.05 38.51
CA TYR A 90 7.74 17.81 37.15
C TYR A 90 6.28 17.39 37.11
N GLY A 91 5.94 16.27 37.74
CA GLY A 91 4.64 15.64 37.63
C GLY A 91 4.05 15.25 38.98
N PRO A 92 2.85 14.67 39.01
CA PRO A 92 2.30 14.07 40.22
C PRO A 92 3.14 12.87 40.67
N THR A 93 2.94 12.38 41.89
CA THR A 93 3.43 11.04 42.26
C THR A 93 2.64 9.97 41.51
N PHE A 94 3.11 8.73 41.47
CA PHE A 94 2.36 7.59 40.92
C PHE A 94 2.51 6.34 41.78
N THR A 95 1.52 5.44 41.73
CA THR A 95 1.46 4.31 42.66
C THR A 95 0.71 3.11 42.08
N THR A 96 0.45 2.09 42.91
CA THR A 96 -0.31 0.88 42.54
C THR A 96 -1.57 1.23 41.75
N GLY A 97 -1.70 0.63 40.57
CA GLY A 97 -2.82 0.83 39.65
C GLY A 97 -2.56 1.85 38.55
N ASP A 98 -1.62 2.78 38.74
CA ASP A 98 -1.28 3.78 37.72
C ASP A 98 -0.54 3.14 36.53
N VAL A 99 -0.80 3.70 35.34
CA VAL A 99 -0.05 3.45 34.12
C VAL A 99 0.77 4.69 33.80
N VAL A 100 2.07 4.54 33.69
CA VAL A 100 3.01 5.64 33.40
C VAL A 100 3.75 5.32 32.12
N GLY A 101 3.72 6.26 31.18
CA GLY A 101 4.42 6.13 29.92
C GLY A 101 5.63 7.02 29.83
N CYS A 102 6.59 6.61 29.01
CA CYS A 102 7.83 7.31 28.77
C CYS A 102 8.10 7.34 27.28
N GLY A 103 8.20 8.55 26.73
CA GLY A 103 8.41 8.81 25.32
C GLY A 103 9.69 9.58 25.07
N ILE A 104 10.34 9.27 23.96
CA ILE A 104 11.52 9.99 23.46
C ILE A 104 11.30 10.41 22.01
N ASP A 105 11.53 11.68 21.74
CA ASP A 105 11.38 12.33 20.45
C ASP A 105 12.77 12.65 19.91
N TYR A 106 13.23 11.86 18.94
CA TYR A 106 14.51 12.04 18.25
C TYR A 106 14.51 13.30 17.37
N ALA A 107 13.35 13.75 16.90
CA ALA A 107 13.25 14.92 16.04
C ALA A 107 13.54 16.21 16.79
N ASN A 108 13.10 16.29 18.05
CA ASN A 108 13.30 17.47 18.88
C ASN A 108 14.34 17.27 20.00
N GLN A 109 14.93 16.07 20.10
CA GLN A 109 15.84 15.69 21.19
C GLN A 109 15.21 15.96 22.56
N THR A 110 13.96 15.51 22.73
CA THR A 110 13.20 15.68 23.97
C THR A 110 12.71 14.35 24.48
N ALA A 111 12.45 14.28 25.79
CA ALA A 111 11.75 13.16 26.39
C ALA A 111 10.61 13.66 27.30
N PHE A 112 9.56 12.87 27.40
CA PHE A 112 8.31 13.21 28.07
C PHE A 112 7.73 12.00 28.78
N PHE A 113 6.81 12.26 29.71
CA PHE A 113 6.08 11.22 30.40
C PHE A 113 4.57 11.43 30.27
N THR A 114 3.85 10.36 30.53
CA THR A 114 2.39 10.35 30.57
C THR A 114 1.93 9.62 31.82
N LYS A 115 0.78 10.00 32.38
CA LYS A 115 0.15 9.25 33.47
C LYS A 115 -1.31 9.00 33.14
N ASN A 116 -1.73 7.74 33.16
CA ASN A 116 -3.10 7.29 32.90
C ASN A 116 -3.68 7.92 31.61
N GLY A 117 -2.88 7.92 30.54
CA GLY A 117 -3.26 8.48 29.24
C GLY A 117 -3.13 10.00 29.11
N LEU A 118 -2.70 10.71 30.15
CA LEU A 118 -2.51 12.17 30.11
C LEU A 118 -1.04 12.54 29.90
N PHE A 119 -0.78 13.44 28.95
CA PHE A 119 0.55 14.00 28.70
C PHE A 119 0.95 14.97 29.80
N LEU A 120 2.13 14.76 30.42
CA LEU A 120 2.62 15.56 31.55
C LEU A 120 3.54 16.71 31.13
N GLY A 121 3.74 16.93 29.83
CA GLY A 121 4.68 17.92 29.31
C GLY A 121 6.07 17.34 29.04
N VAL A 122 6.92 18.12 28.37
CA VAL A 122 8.31 17.75 28.10
C VAL A 122 9.12 17.79 29.40
N ALA A 123 9.69 16.65 29.78
CA ALA A 123 10.53 16.51 30.97
C ALA A 123 11.97 16.96 30.69
N PHE A 124 12.54 16.48 29.59
CA PHE A 124 13.93 16.72 29.23
C PHE A 124 14.03 17.37 27.85
N LYS A 125 14.89 18.38 27.75
CA LYS A 125 15.23 19.07 26.49
C LYS A 125 16.71 18.85 26.21
N GLN A 126 17.08 18.83 24.92
CA GLN A 126 18.47 18.61 24.49
C GLN A 126 19.03 17.29 25.03
N VAL A 127 18.22 16.24 24.99
CA VAL A 127 18.64 14.89 25.36
C VAL A 127 19.78 14.47 24.42
N ASP A 128 20.90 14.05 24.99
CA ASP A 128 22.05 13.60 24.20
C ASP A 128 21.81 12.21 23.61
N LEU A 129 21.40 12.21 22.33
CA LEU A 129 21.09 11.04 21.51
C LEU A 129 22.25 10.64 20.58
N SER A 130 23.47 11.12 20.84
CA SER A 130 24.67 10.75 20.06
C SER A 130 25.06 9.28 20.22
N GLU A 131 24.66 8.66 21.33
CA GLU A 131 24.89 7.24 21.63
C GLU A 131 23.57 6.48 21.85
N PRO A 132 23.57 5.14 21.69
CA PRO A 132 22.38 4.33 21.89
C PRO A 132 21.81 4.46 23.31
N ILE A 133 20.50 4.70 23.38
CA ILE A 133 19.75 4.86 24.62
C ILE A 133 18.75 3.70 24.79
N TYR A 134 18.53 3.26 26.03
CA TYR A 134 17.75 2.07 26.37
C TYR A 134 16.61 2.47 27.31
N PRO A 135 15.37 1.99 27.09
CA PRO A 135 14.34 2.03 28.11
C PRO A 135 14.80 1.29 29.36
N CYS A 136 14.52 1.87 30.52
CA CYS A 136 14.85 1.26 31.80
C CYS A 136 13.81 1.57 32.87
N VAL A 137 13.78 0.68 33.85
CA VAL A 137 12.94 0.76 35.05
C VAL A 137 13.83 0.51 36.25
N GLY A 138 13.68 1.35 37.29
CA GLY A 138 14.34 1.16 38.58
C GLY A 138 13.33 0.82 39.66
N LEU A 139 13.73 -0.07 40.57
CA LEU A 139 13.00 -0.49 41.78
C LEU A 139 13.98 -0.45 42.96
N ARG A 140 13.48 -0.28 44.20
CA ARG A 140 14.31 -0.26 45.40
C ARG A 140 13.72 -0.96 46.61
N THR A 141 12.40 -1.02 46.80
CA THR A 141 11.83 -1.55 48.06
C THR A 141 11.09 -2.87 47.92
N PRO A 142 11.07 -3.71 48.97
CA PRO A 142 10.33 -4.96 48.98
C PRO A 142 8.86 -4.78 48.54
N GLY A 143 8.40 -5.73 47.71
CA GLY A 143 7.03 -5.76 47.24
C GLY A 143 6.73 -4.85 46.03
N GLU A 144 7.68 -4.05 45.56
CA GLU A 144 7.54 -3.31 44.30
C GLU A 144 7.44 -4.26 43.11
N LYS A 145 6.42 -4.04 42.27
CA LYS A 145 6.15 -4.82 41.08
C LYS A 145 5.60 -3.93 39.97
N VAL A 146 6.09 -4.13 38.76
CA VAL A 146 5.58 -3.45 37.56
C VAL A 146 5.47 -4.43 36.39
N SER A 147 4.58 -4.15 35.46
CA SER A 147 4.51 -4.83 34.16
C SER A 147 4.80 -3.81 33.06
N VAL A 148 5.58 -4.19 32.05
CA VAL A 148 6.05 -3.28 30.99
C VAL A 148 5.37 -3.58 29.65
N ASN A 149 4.78 -2.57 29.03
CA ASN A 149 4.24 -2.59 27.68
C ASN A 149 5.19 -1.86 26.71
N PHE A 150 5.83 -2.63 25.83
CA PHE A 150 6.65 -2.13 24.71
C PHE A 150 5.88 -2.05 23.38
N GLY A 151 4.55 -2.14 23.43
CA GLY A 151 3.64 -2.13 22.28
C GLY A 151 3.03 -3.49 21.96
N GLN A 152 3.22 -4.50 22.81
CA GLN A 152 2.54 -5.79 22.66
C GLN A 152 1.05 -5.71 23.02
N GLU A 153 0.63 -4.68 23.76
CA GLU A 153 -0.77 -4.35 24.07
C GLU A 153 -1.06 -2.89 23.68
N PRO A 154 -2.33 -2.51 23.46
CA PRO A 154 -2.71 -1.11 23.26
C PRO A 154 -2.22 -0.22 24.42
N PHE A 155 -1.63 0.92 24.09
CA PHE A 155 -1.23 1.93 25.08
C PHE A 155 -2.44 2.65 25.66
N VAL A 156 -2.33 3.11 26.91
CA VAL A 156 -3.34 3.98 27.53
C VAL A 156 -3.25 5.39 26.95
N PHE A 157 -2.05 5.88 26.67
CA PHE A 157 -1.85 7.14 25.93
C PHE A 157 -2.06 6.94 24.42
N ASP A 158 -2.76 7.89 23.79
CA ASP A 158 -2.91 7.93 22.33
C ASP A 158 -1.61 8.42 21.66
N ILE A 159 -0.60 7.55 21.66
CA ILE A 159 0.69 7.81 21.02
C ILE A 159 0.55 8.00 19.51
N VAL A 160 -0.46 7.37 18.88
CA VAL A 160 -0.69 7.48 17.44
C VAL A 160 -1.09 8.92 17.08
N GLN A 161 -2.04 9.50 17.82
CA GLN A 161 -2.44 10.89 17.64
C GLN A 161 -1.29 11.85 17.95
N TYR A 162 -0.52 11.61 19.02
CA TYR A 162 0.65 12.43 19.34
C TYR A 162 1.68 12.44 18.20
N VAL A 163 2.02 11.26 17.65
CA VAL A 163 2.95 11.15 16.51
C VAL A 163 2.40 11.87 15.28
N LYS A 164 1.10 11.74 14.98
CA LYS A 164 0.44 12.43 13.86
C LYS A 164 0.55 13.94 13.97
N GLU A 165 0.30 14.50 15.16
CA GLU A 165 0.43 15.94 15.42
C GLU A 165 1.87 16.43 15.26
N LYS A 166 2.85 15.64 15.75
CA LYS A 166 4.27 15.96 15.57
C LYS A 166 4.70 15.92 14.12
N LYS A 167 4.27 14.92 13.34
CA LYS A 167 4.49 14.88 11.89
C LYS A 167 3.91 16.11 11.20
N ALA A 168 2.66 16.47 11.51
CA ALA A 168 2.01 17.65 10.93
C ALA A 168 2.73 18.97 11.30
N GLN A 169 3.29 19.07 12.51
CA GLN A 169 4.11 20.20 12.91
C GLN A 169 5.39 20.29 12.08
N VAL A 170 6.15 19.20 11.96
CA VAL A 170 7.40 19.16 11.18
C VAL A 170 7.14 19.50 9.71
N ILE A 171 6.08 18.96 9.10
CA ILE A 171 5.72 19.27 7.71
C ILE A 171 5.42 20.76 7.55
N ARG A 172 4.64 21.36 8.45
CA ARG A 172 4.36 22.81 8.41
C ARG A 172 5.65 23.62 8.52
N ASP A 173 6.56 23.25 9.41
CA ASP A 173 7.83 23.95 9.61
C ASP A 173 8.73 23.85 8.36
N VAL A 174 8.78 22.68 7.71
CA VAL A 174 9.55 22.46 6.47
C VAL A 174 8.96 23.27 5.32
N VAL A 175 7.64 23.23 5.14
CA VAL A 175 6.95 23.95 4.07
C VAL A 175 7.08 25.46 4.26
N SER A 176 6.91 25.97 5.49
CA SER A 176 6.98 27.42 5.76
C SER A 176 8.36 28.03 5.51
N LYS A 177 9.43 27.25 5.64
CA LYS A 177 10.81 27.68 5.36
C LYS A 177 11.17 27.65 3.88
N ASN A 178 10.42 26.91 3.06
CA ASN A 178 10.78 26.63 1.67
C ASN A 178 9.83 27.36 0.68
N ASN A 179 9.78 28.69 0.76
CA ASN A 179 8.90 29.54 -0.06
C ASN A 179 9.34 29.69 -1.54
N LYS A 180 10.26 28.86 -2.04
CA LYS A 180 10.80 28.97 -3.40
C LYS A 180 10.84 27.62 -4.11
N VAL A 181 9.78 26.83 -4.00
CA VAL A 181 9.52 25.86 -5.06
C VAL A 181 9.01 26.68 -6.24
N ASP A 182 9.85 26.83 -7.25
CA ASP A 182 9.44 27.44 -8.51
C ASP A 182 8.30 26.60 -9.11
N GLN A 183 7.10 27.16 -9.12
CA GLN A 183 5.91 26.49 -9.63
C GLN A 183 6.11 26.05 -11.09
N ASP A 184 6.96 26.78 -11.85
CA ASP A 184 7.27 26.42 -13.22
C ASP A 184 8.04 25.08 -13.29
N ASN A 185 8.94 24.84 -12.35
CA ASN A 185 9.68 23.57 -12.25
C ASN A 185 8.76 22.39 -11.87
N MET A 186 7.77 22.61 -11.00
CA MET A 186 6.81 21.56 -10.64
C MET A 186 5.93 21.15 -11.81
N ASP A 187 5.43 22.13 -12.56
CA ASP A 187 4.60 21.87 -13.74
C ASP A 187 5.41 21.10 -14.80
N GLN A 188 6.69 21.44 -14.99
CA GLN A 188 7.59 20.73 -15.89
C GLN A 188 7.85 19.27 -15.44
N LEU A 189 8.00 19.02 -14.14
CA LEU A 189 8.16 17.67 -13.60
C LEU A 189 6.91 16.81 -13.87
N VAL A 190 5.72 17.33 -13.58
CA VAL A 190 4.44 16.62 -13.82
C VAL A 190 4.25 16.34 -15.31
N LEU A 191 4.47 17.34 -16.16
CA LEU A 191 4.36 17.16 -17.60
C LEU A 191 5.38 16.15 -18.14
N SER A 192 6.63 16.18 -17.66
CA SER A 192 7.64 15.18 -18.03
C SER A 192 7.21 13.76 -17.68
N TYR A 193 6.56 13.56 -16.53
CA TYR A 193 6.00 12.28 -16.11
C TYR A 193 4.86 11.82 -17.04
N LEU A 194 3.93 12.72 -17.35
CA LEU A 194 2.78 12.40 -18.21
C LEU A 194 3.25 11.99 -19.61
N VAL A 195 4.22 12.71 -20.18
CA VAL A 195 4.79 12.38 -21.49
C VAL A 195 5.56 11.06 -21.44
N HIS A 196 6.38 10.87 -20.40
CA HIS A 196 7.18 9.64 -20.21
C HIS A 196 6.32 8.38 -20.21
N HIS A 197 5.18 8.41 -19.51
CA HIS A 197 4.26 7.29 -19.39
C HIS A 197 3.18 7.22 -20.50
N GLY A 198 3.24 8.13 -21.48
CA GLY A 198 2.34 8.15 -22.62
C GLY A 198 0.93 8.71 -22.33
N TYR A 199 0.75 9.40 -21.20
CA TYR A 199 -0.48 10.11 -20.84
C TYR A 199 -0.62 11.45 -21.59
N ILE A 200 -0.50 11.41 -22.92
CA ILE A 200 -0.38 12.61 -23.77
C ILE A 200 -1.66 13.46 -23.74
N GLU A 201 -2.85 12.86 -23.66
CA GLU A 201 -4.10 13.62 -23.54
C GLU A 201 -4.13 14.47 -22.26
N ALA A 202 -3.70 13.89 -21.13
CA ALA A 202 -3.57 14.60 -19.87
C ALA A 202 -2.46 15.66 -19.95
N ALA A 203 -1.32 15.36 -20.57
CA ALA A 203 -0.23 16.32 -20.77
C ALA A 203 -0.69 17.52 -21.60
N ASN A 204 -1.42 17.29 -22.70
CA ASN A 204 -1.98 18.33 -23.56
C ASN A 204 -3.03 19.18 -22.83
N ALA A 205 -3.91 18.54 -22.05
CA ALA A 205 -4.90 19.24 -21.24
C ALA A 205 -4.23 20.14 -20.19
N LEU A 206 -3.21 19.61 -19.50
CA LEU A 206 -2.43 20.36 -18.52
C LEU A 206 -1.68 21.53 -19.18
N GLN A 207 -1.01 21.31 -20.30
CA GLN A 207 -0.29 22.37 -21.03
C GLN A 207 -1.21 23.50 -21.50
N LYS A 208 -2.40 23.18 -22.00
CA LYS A 208 -3.43 24.18 -22.36
C LYS A 208 -3.86 25.00 -21.16
N ASN A 209 -4.14 24.34 -20.03
CA ASN A 209 -4.54 25.00 -18.80
C ASN A 209 -3.43 25.94 -18.27
N LEU A 210 -2.18 25.46 -18.23
CA LEU A 210 -1.03 26.25 -17.80
C LEU A 210 -0.80 27.48 -18.69
N SER A 211 -0.93 27.32 -20.01
CA SER A 211 -0.80 28.44 -20.96
C SER A 211 -1.89 29.50 -20.75
N TYR A 212 -3.11 29.05 -20.43
CA TYR A 212 -4.23 29.94 -20.09
C TYR A 212 -3.97 30.70 -18.78
N ILE A 213 -3.55 30.00 -17.72
CA ILE A 213 -3.30 30.58 -16.40
C ILE A 213 -2.12 31.57 -16.44
N LYS A 214 -1.00 31.17 -17.07
CA LYS A 214 0.25 31.95 -17.05
C LYS A 214 0.29 33.07 -18.11
N ARG A 215 -0.70 33.14 -19.00
CA ARG A 215 -0.79 34.12 -20.12
C ARG A 215 0.48 34.18 -20.98
N THR A 216 1.23 33.10 -21.02
CA THR A 216 2.45 32.92 -21.82
C THR A 216 2.38 31.54 -22.48
N PRO A 217 2.89 31.38 -23.70
CA PRO A 217 3.03 30.05 -24.29
C PRO A 217 3.99 29.26 -23.43
N TYR A 218 3.46 28.33 -22.64
CA TYR A 218 4.29 27.46 -21.82
C TYR A 218 5.12 26.59 -22.75
N SER A 219 6.44 26.53 -22.52
CA SER A 219 7.41 25.81 -23.37
C SER A 219 6.77 24.57 -23.98
N THR A 220 6.74 24.52 -25.31
CA THR A 220 6.43 23.28 -26.01
C THR A 220 7.44 22.26 -25.51
N PHE A 221 6.98 21.26 -24.75
CA PHE A 221 7.67 19.97 -24.70
C PHE A 221 8.06 19.66 -26.12
N PRO A 222 9.34 19.29 -26.38
CA PRO A 222 9.86 19.15 -27.73
C PRO A 222 8.80 18.47 -28.56
N ALA A 223 8.21 19.26 -29.47
CA ALA A 223 6.96 18.95 -30.11
C ALA A 223 7.03 17.51 -30.56
N THR A 224 6.19 16.69 -29.94
CA THR A 224 5.91 15.31 -30.29
C THR A 224 6.93 14.73 -31.25
N SER A 225 8.12 14.35 -30.74
CA SER A 225 9.04 13.59 -31.58
C SER A 225 8.24 12.45 -32.19
N GLN A 226 8.51 12.09 -33.46
CA GLN A 226 7.77 11.01 -34.12
C GLN A 226 7.68 9.77 -33.19
N TYR A 227 8.73 9.50 -32.43
CA TYR A 227 8.79 8.49 -31.36
C TYR A 227 7.73 8.65 -30.26
N THR A 228 7.50 9.86 -29.75
CA THR A 228 6.48 10.13 -28.72
C THR A 228 5.07 9.92 -29.28
N GLN A 229 4.83 10.32 -30.54
CA GLN A 229 3.54 10.08 -31.20
C GLN A 229 3.32 8.58 -31.46
N THR A 230 4.36 7.85 -31.85
CA THR A 230 4.29 6.41 -32.10
C THR A 230 3.98 5.64 -30.81
N ARG A 231 4.68 5.95 -29.70
CA ARG A 231 4.37 5.36 -28.38
C ARG A 231 2.93 5.65 -27.95
N PHE A 232 2.48 6.89 -28.15
CA PHE A 232 1.11 7.28 -27.86
C PHE A 232 0.09 6.47 -28.67
N ASN A 233 0.31 6.34 -29.99
CA ASN A 233 -0.61 5.60 -30.86
C ASN A 233 -0.68 4.12 -30.43
N ILE A 234 0.45 3.48 -30.12
CA ILE A 234 0.49 2.11 -29.62
C ILE A 234 -0.27 1.99 -28.30
N ARG A 235 -0.02 2.88 -27.33
CA ARG A 235 -0.75 2.91 -26.06
C ARG A 235 -2.25 3.06 -26.29
N LYS A 236 -2.67 3.99 -27.14
CA LYS A 236 -4.08 4.23 -27.47
C LYS A 236 -4.73 2.97 -28.04
N LEU A 237 -4.09 2.29 -28.98
CA LEU A 237 -4.57 1.04 -29.55
C LEU A 237 -4.74 -0.04 -28.48
N ILE A 238 -3.79 -0.17 -27.55
CA ILE A 238 -3.90 -1.10 -26.42
C ILE A 238 -5.10 -0.73 -25.53
N ILE A 239 -5.26 0.53 -25.14
CA ILE A 239 -6.36 0.98 -24.27
C ILE A 239 -7.74 0.81 -24.92
N GLU A 240 -7.83 1.00 -26.24
CA GLU A 240 -9.04 0.78 -27.04
C GLU A 240 -9.33 -0.70 -27.30
N GLY A 241 -8.42 -1.61 -26.95
CA GLY A 241 -8.57 -3.06 -27.18
C GLY A 241 -8.21 -3.50 -28.61
N LYS A 242 -7.64 -2.61 -29.44
CA LYS A 242 -7.17 -2.89 -30.80
C LYS A 242 -5.76 -3.51 -30.78
N ILE A 243 -5.66 -4.68 -30.16
CA ILE A 243 -4.37 -5.31 -29.88
C ILE A 243 -3.61 -5.71 -31.15
N ASP A 244 -4.31 -6.16 -32.19
CA ASP A 244 -3.67 -6.53 -33.46
C ASP A 244 -2.99 -5.33 -34.14
N GLU A 245 -3.69 -4.20 -34.21
CA GLU A 245 -3.14 -2.93 -34.73
C GLU A 245 -1.96 -2.46 -33.87
N ALA A 246 -2.03 -2.63 -32.54
CA ALA A 246 -0.93 -2.29 -31.65
C ALA A 246 0.32 -3.15 -31.93
N VAL A 247 0.15 -4.45 -32.14
CA VAL A 247 1.23 -5.39 -32.47
C VAL A 247 1.83 -5.07 -33.83
N GLU A 248 1.02 -4.74 -34.84
CA GLU A 248 1.51 -4.33 -36.15
C GLU A 248 2.35 -3.04 -36.06
N GLN A 249 1.84 -2.02 -35.37
CA GLN A 249 2.59 -0.79 -35.13
C GLN A 249 3.90 -1.02 -34.37
N LEU A 250 3.92 -1.94 -33.39
CA LEU A 250 5.14 -2.32 -32.68
C LEU A 250 6.18 -2.95 -33.61
N HIS A 251 5.78 -3.84 -34.53
CA HIS A 251 6.72 -4.43 -35.51
C HIS A 251 7.28 -3.39 -36.49
N ILE A 252 6.45 -2.45 -36.93
CA ILE A 252 6.85 -1.38 -37.85
C ILE A 252 7.81 -0.40 -37.17
N ALA A 253 7.44 0.06 -35.97
CA ALA A 253 8.16 1.12 -35.27
C ALA A 253 9.39 0.63 -34.49
N TYR A 254 9.34 -0.61 -33.99
CA TYR A 254 10.38 -1.18 -33.13
C TYR A 254 10.71 -2.63 -33.55
N PRO A 255 11.35 -2.82 -34.73
CA PRO A 255 11.66 -4.15 -35.24
C PRO A 255 12.51 -4.98 -34.26
N GLY A 256 12.11 -6.22 -34.00
CA GLY A 256 12.81 -7.12 -33.08
C GLY A 256 12.49 -6.92 -31.59
N LEU A 257 11.71 -5.90 -31.21
CA LEU A 257 11.30 -5.68 -29.82
C LEU A 257 10.56 -6.91 -29.25
N LEU A 258 9.55 -7.39 -29.99
CA LEU A 258 8.72 -8.51 -29.54
C LEU A 258 9.45 -9.86 -29.58
N ASP A 259 10.47 -9.99 -30.44
CA ASP A 259 11.34 -11.17 -30.47
C ASP A 259 12.25 -11.21 -29.25
N SER A 260 12.77 -10.05 -28.83
CA SER A 260 13.61 -9.91 -27.63
C SER A 260 12.82 -9.93 -26.31
N ARG A 261 11.51 -9.71 -26.36
CA ARG A 261 10.60 -9.63 -25.21
C ARG A 261 9.39 -10.56 -25.38
N PRO A 262 9.59 -11.89 -25.31
CA PRO A 262 8.51 -12.86 -25.45
C PRO A 262 7.43 -12.75 -24.37
N ASP A 263 7.79 -12.16 -23.21
CA ASP A 263 6.86 -11.81 -22.12
C ASP A 263 5.83 -10.77 -22.55
N ILE A 264 6.26 -9.71 -23.23
CA ILE A 264 5.38 -8.65 -23.75
C ILE A 264 4.52 -9.17 -24.90
N LEU A 265 5.10 -9.97 -25.79
CA LEU A 265 4.36 -10.61 -26.87
C LEU A 265 3.26 -11.52 -26.35
N PHE A 266 3.57 -12.35 -25.34
CA PHE A 266 2.57 -13.18 -24.67
C PHE A 266 1.46 -12.33 -24.05
N ALA A 267 1.80 -11.28 -23.30
CA ALA A 267 0.81 -10.43 -22.64
C ALA A 267 -0.13 -9.73 -23.65
N LEU A 268 0.39 -9.28 -24.80
CA LEU A 268 -0.42 -8.77 -25.90
C LEU A 268 -1.36 -9.85 -26.45
N LYS A 269 -0.86 -11.05 -26.76
CA LYS A 269 -1.70 -12.16 -27.24
C LYS A 269 -2.77 -12.58 -26.22
N ALA A 270 -2.42 -12.62 -24.94
CA ALA A 270 -3.35 -12.90 -23.85
C ALA A 270 -4.44 -11.82 -23.75
N GLN A 271 -4.08 -10.53 -23.83
CA GLN A 271 -5.07 -9.46 -23.86
C GLN A 271 -5.97 -9.54 -25.11
N LYS A 272 -5.43 -9.88 -26.27
CA LYS A 272 -6.24 -10.15 -27.47
C LYS A 272 -7.28 -11.24 -27.22
N PHE A 273 -6.91 -12.31 -26.51
CA PHE A 273 -7.87 -13.36 -26.16
C PHE A 273 -9.00 -12.79 -25.29
N VAL A 274 -8.67 -11.99 -24.27
CA VAL A 274 -9.66 -11.30 -23.43
C VAL A 274 -10.58 -10.40 -24.26
N GLU A 275 -10.05 -9.62 -25.21
CA GLU A 275 -10.88 -8.74 -26.06
C GLU A 275 -11.77 -9.54 -27.02
N LEU A 276 -11.33 -10.70 -27.52
CA LEU A 276 -12.18 -11.60 -28.31
C LEU A 276 -13.36 -12.15 -27.51
N ILE A 277 -13.12 -12.56 -26.25
CA ILE A 277 -14.18 -12.98 -25.32
C ILE A 277 -15.14 -11.82 -25.05
N ARG A 278 -14.60 -10.62 -24.84
CA ARG A 278 -15.39 -9.41 -24.61
C ARG A 278 -16.31 -9.08 -25.79
N HIS A 279 -15.81 -9.15 -27.02
CA HIS A 279 -16.59 -8.90 -28.22
C HIS A 279 -17.67 -9.98 -28.46
N SER A 280 -17.41 -11.25 -28.14
CA SER A 280 -18.45 -12.28 -28.29
C SER A 280 -19.68 -12.05 -27.40
N ILE A 281 -19.54 -11.35 -26.27
CA ILE A 281 -20.64 -11.05 -25.35
C ILE A 281 -21.44 -9.81 -25.79
N GLN A 282 -20.75 -8.77 -26.29
CA GLN A 282 -21.40 -7.52 -26.69
C GLN A 282 -22.40 -7.72 -27.84
N HIS A 283 -22.14 -8.67 -28.73
CA HIS A 283 -23.06 -9.03 -29.82
C HIS A 283 -24.25 -9.88 -29.33
N HIS A 284 -24.07 -10.72 -28.30
CA HIS A 284 -25.15 -11.53 -27.72
C HIS A 284 -26.27 -10.66 -27.09
N HIS A 285 -25.92 -9.54 -26.46
CA HIS A 285 -26.90 -8.60 -25.89
C HIS A 285 -27.66 -7.76 -26.93
N HIS A 286 -27.09 -7.50 -28.11
CA HIS A 286 -27.77 -6.71 -29.16
C HIS A 286 -28.86 -7.51 -29.90
N HIS A 287 -28.69 -8.82 -30.07
CA HIS A 287 -29.68 -9.67 -30.75
C HIS A 287 -30.93 -9.98 -29.90
N HIS A 288 -30.77 -10.14 -28.58
CA HIS A 288 -31.91 -10.42 -27.69
C HIS A 288 -32.91 -9.25 -27.58
N HIS A 289 -32.48 -7.99 -27.79
CA HIS A 289 -33.38 -6.84 -27.78
C HIS A 289 -34.26 -6.73 -29.04
N HIS A 290 -33.83 -7.28 -30.18
CA HIS A 290 -34.61 -7.22 -31.43
C HIS A 290 -35.69 -8.31 -31.52
N HIS A 291 -35.51 -9.46 -30.86
CA HIS A 291 -36.48 -10.56 -30.93
C HIS A 291 -37.72 -10.39 -30.04
N HIS A 292 -37.68 -9.52 -29.02
CA HIS A 292 -38.82 -9.32 -28.12
C HIS A 292 -39.95 -8.43 -28.66
N HIS A 293 -39.76 -7.77 -29.82
CA HIS A 293 -40.79 -6.87 -30.37
C HIS A 293 -41.72 -7.50 -31.41
N ASN A 294 -41.52 -8.77 -31.80
CA ASN A 294 -42.26 -9.43 -32.87
C ASN A 294 -43.17 -10.59 -32.43
N HIS A 295 -43.43 -10.74 -31.12
CA HIS A 295 -44.26 -11.82 -30.60
C HIS A 295 -45.31 -11.32 -29.60
N PHE A 296 -46.17 -10.40 -30.06
CA PHE A 296 -47.41 -10.03 -29.38
C PHE A 296 -48.51 -9.81 -30.42
N HIS A 297 -48.95 -10.90 -31.08
CA HIS A 297 -50.30 -10.98 -31.62
C HIS A 297 -50.72 -12.45 -31.69
N GLU A 298 -51.94 -12.69 -31.21
CA GLU A 298 -52.67 -13.97 -31.17
C GLU A 298 -52.31 -14.94 -30.04
N GLU A 299 -52.98 -14.77 -28.89
CA GLU A 299 -54.08 -15.66 -28.50
C GLU A 299 -54.66 -15.16 -27.17
N VAL A 300 -56.00 -15.04 -27.11
CA VAL A 300 -56.91 -15.40 -26.00
C VAL A 300 -58.24 -14.68 -26.25
N LYS A 301 -59.19 -15.42 -26.83
CA LYS A 301 -60.62 -15.24 -26.60
C LYS A 301 -61.01 -16.27 -25.55
N SER A 302 -61.55 -15.85 -24.40
CA SER A 302 -62.92 -16.18 -23.97
C SER A 302 -63.16 -15.97 -22.46
N SER A 303 -64.36 -15.45 -22.21
CA SER A 303 -65.20 -15.45 -20.99
C SER A 303 -64.80 -14.63 -19.75
N ASP A 304 -65.31 -13.40 -19.74
CA ASP A 304 -66.34 -12.88 -18.83
C ASP A 304 -66.39 -13.24 -17.33
N HIS A 305 -66.43 -12.14 -16.55
CA HIS A 305 -67.42 -11.78 -15.51
C HIS A 305 -67.05 -11.84 -14.00
N LEU A 306 -67.41 -10.70 -13.37
CA LEU A 306 -67.48 -10.30 -11.94
C LEU A 306 -66.15 -10.02 -11.21
N GLN A 307 -65.76 -8.79 -10.81
CA GLN A 307 -66.39 -7.64 -10.14
C GLN A 307 -66.24 -7.66 -8.59
N ASN A 308 -65.52 -6.64 -8.10
CA ASN A 308 -65.64 -5.93 -6.81
C ASN A 308 -65.16 -6.54 -5.46
N GLN A 309 -64.04 -5.95 -4.97
CA GLN A 309 -63.93 -5.15 -3.72
C GLN A 309 -63.73 -5.85 -2.33
N PRO A 310 -63.32 -5.14 -1.24
CA PRO A 310 -61.98 -5.27 -0.61
C PRO A 310 -61.99 -5.45 0.96
N LEU A 311 -60.81 -5.27 1.60
CA LEU A 311 -60.51 -5.07 3.04
C LEU A 311 -60.49 -6.38 3.89
N TYR A 312 -59.60 -6.63 4.87
CA TYR A 312 -59.05 -5.80 5.96
C TYR A 312 -57.67 -6.29 6.45
N GLU A 313 -56.95 -5.39 7.15
CA GLU A 313 -55.78 -5.63 8.00
C GLU A 313 -56.13 -6.52 9.21
N GLU A 314 -55.15 -7.29 9.72
CA GLU A 314 -54.85 -7.30 11.15
C GLU A 314 -53.46 -7.91 11.44
N ASP A 315 -52.76 -7.22 12.32
CA ASP A 315 -51.46 -7.49 12.92
C ASP A 315 -51.60 -8.58 14.01
N ASN A 316 -50.63 -9.49 14.11
CA ASN A 316 -50.26 -10.08 15.40
C ASN A 316 -48.93 -10.85 15.31
N THR A 317 -48.04 -10.41 16.19
CA THR A 317 -46.76 -10.99 16.61
C THR A 317 -46.89 -12.44 17.08
N GLU A 318 -45.89 -13.28 16.78
CA GLU A 318 -45.30 -14.15 17.81
C GLU A 318 -43.92 -14.72 17.40
N HIS A 319 -43.07 -14.80 18.41
CA HIS A 319 -41.65 -15.15 18.40
C HIS A 319 -41.38 -16.60 17.98
N HIS A 320 -40.44 -16.81 17.04
CA HIS A 320 -39.57 -18.00 17.06
C HIS A 320 -38.12 -17.63 16.71
N THR A 321 -37.30 -17.61 17.74
CA THR A 321 -35.83 -17.56 17.71
C THR A 321 -35.26 -18.78 16.99
N ILE A 322 -34.58 -18.56 15.87
CA ILE A 322 -33.67 -19.53 15.23
C ILE A 322 -32.25 -18.96 15.29
N ALA A 323 -31.34 -19.74 15.88
CA ALA A 323 -29.94 -19.39 16.07
C ALA A 323 -29.22 -19.17 14.73
N ILE A 324 -28.62 -17.98 14.58
CA ILE A 324 -27.72 -17.66 13.46
C ILE A 324 -26.30 -18.08 13.88
N GLN A 325 -25.76 -19.10 13.21
CA GLN A 325 -24.31 -19.35 13.23
C GLN A 325 -23.61 -18.26 12.41
N HIS A 326 -22.76 -17.47 13.08
CA HIS A 326 -21.85 -16.54 12.41
C HIS A 326 -20.76 -17.32 11.64
N PRO A 327 -20.46 -16.96 10.37
CA PRO A 327 -19.25 -17.44 9.71
C PRO A 327 -18.00 -16.79 10.31
N PRO A 328 -16.82 -17.45 10.25
CA PRO A 328 -15.58 -16.92 10.80
C PRO A 328 -15.09 -15.67 10.03
N PRO A 329 -14.26 -14.82 10.64
CA PRO A 329 -13.83 -13.56 10.03
C PRO A 329 -12.95 -13.80 8.80
N VAL A 330 -13.30 -13.14 7.69
CA VAL A 330 -12.50 -13.09 6.47
C VAL A 330 -11.27 -12.23 6.74
N SER A 331 -10.09 -12.82 6.54
CA SER A 331 -8.79 -12.12 6.57
C SER A 331 -8.73 -11.04 5.49
N VAL A 332 -8.52 -9.79 5.91
CA VAL A 332 -8.32 -8.63 5.05
C VAL A 332 -6.93 -8.74 4.37
N PRO A 333 -6.82 -8.75 3.03
CA PRO A 333 -5.52 -8.62 2.38
C PRO A 333 -5.03 -7.17 2.46
N ALA A 334 -3.75 -7.02 2.81
CA ALA A 334 -2.99 -5.78 2.81
C ALA A 334 -3.03 -5.05 1.44
N PRO A 335 -2.82 -3.72 1.41
CA PRO A 335 -2.91 -2.92 0.18
C PRO A 335 -1.94 -3.43 -0.90
N GLY A 336 -2.50 -3.57 -2.11
CA GLY A 336 -1.94 -4.32 -3.22
C GLY A 336 -0.57 -3.84 -3.68
N ARG A 337 0.38 -4.78 -3.74
CA ARG A 337 1.53 -4.67 -4.64
C ARG A 337 1.02 -4.80 -6.08
N ARG A 338 1.32 -3.81 -6.92
CA ARG A 338 1.17 -3.89 -8.38
C ARG A 338 1.92 -5.12 -8.91
N LEU A 339 1.20 -6.08 -9.45
CA LEU A 339 1.76 -7.20 -10.22
C LEU A 339 1.71 -6.79 -11.69
N SER A 340 2.82 -6.31 -12.23
CA SER A 340 3.01 -6.19 -13.68
C SER A 340 3.31 -7.56 -14.29
N TRP A 341 3.02 -7.76 -15.57
CA TRP A 341 3.30 -9.04 -16.25
C TRP A 341 4.79 -9.40 -16.21
N ALA A 342 5.67 -8.39 -16.07
CA ALA A 342 7.10 -8.54 -15.90
C ALA A 342 7.51 -9.19 -14.56
N ALA A 343 6.75 -9.02 -13.47
CA ALA A 343 7.05 -9.63 -12.17
C ALA A 343 6.82 -11.15 -12.15
N ILE A 344 6.09 -11.67 -13.13
CA ILE A 344 5.72 -13.08 -13.27
C ILE A 344 6.73 -13.84 -14.16
N ALA A 345 7.61 -13.14 -14.89
CA ALA A 345 8.42 -13.70 -15.99
C ALA A 345 9.95 -13.76 -15.74
N ALA A 346 10.43 -13.81 -14.50
CA ALA A 346 11.88 -13.84 -14.23
C ALA A 346 12.51 -15.26 -14.22
N SER A 347 13.46 -15.47 -15.16
CA SER A 347 14.60 -16.44 -15.20
C SER A 347 14.52 -17.75 -16.03
N PRO A 348 15.66 -18.23 -16.58
CA PRO A 348 15.76 -18.65 -18.00
C PRO A 348 16.12 -20.14 -18.24
N THR A 349 15.88 -20.65 -19.46
CA THR A 349 16.89 -21.36 -20.31
C THR A 349 16.28 -21.83 -21.65
N HIS A 350 17.10 -21.73 -22.71
CA HIS A 350 16.97 -22.37 -24.03
C HIS A 350 17.25 -23.89 -23.93
N PRO A 351 16.72 -24.77 -24.82
CA PRO A 351 17.28 -24.92 -26.17
C PRO A 351 16.28 -25.18 -27.32
N THR A 352 16.84 -24.98 -28.52
CA THR A 352 16.40 -25.22 -29.89
C THR A 352 15.97 -26.66 -30.19
N PHE A 353 14.94 -26.90 -31.04
CA PHE A 353 15.07 -27.66 -32.30
C PHE A 353 13.77 -27.77 -33.14
N GLU A 354 14.00 -27.71 -34.45
CA GLU A 354 13.32 -28.28 -35.63
C GLU A 354 11.81 -28.17 -35.94
N ARG A 355 11.64 -27.67 -37.17
CA ARG A 355 10.44 -27.57 -38.00
C ARG A 355 10.06 -28.96 -38.55
N ARG A 356 8.82 -29.39 -38.36
CA ARG A 356 8.20 -30.42 -39.21
C ARG A 356 6.87 -29.93 -39.79
N SER A 357 6.84 -29.98 -41.11
CA SER A 357 5.67 -29.85 -41.99
C SER A 357 4.88 -31.15 -41.98
N SER A 358 3.54 -31.06 -41.95
CA SER A 358 2.69 -32.04 -42.63
C SER A 358 1.33 -31.45 -42.98
N ASN A 359 0.90 -31.82 -44.18
CA ASN A 359 -0.18 -31.27 -44.99
C ASN A 359 -1.61 -31.56 -44.52
N ALA A 360 -2.49 -30.61 -44.88
CA ALA A 360 -3.81 -30.71 -45.51
C ALA A 360 -4.77 -31.87 -45.20
N SER A 361 -6.03 -31.51 -44.91
CA SER A 361 -7.15 -31.89 -45.81
C SER A 361 -8.41 -31.08 -45.51
N SER A 362 -9.06 -30.71 -46.61
CA SER A 362 -10.24 -29.86 -46.75
C SER A 362 -11.53 -30.54 -46.29
N ILE A 363 -12.45 -29.77 -45.71
CA ILE A 363 -13.88 -30.06 -45.78
C ILE A 363 -14.60 -28.76 -46.14
N HIS A 364 -15.28 -28.80 -47.29
CA HIS A 364 -16.15 -27.75 -47.82
C HIS A 364 -17.61 -28.06 -47.42
N SER A 365 -18.42 -27.00 -47.32
CA SER A 365 -19.90 -26.95 -47.27
C SER A 365 -20.54 -26.87 -45.87
N LEU A 366 -21.02 -25.67 -45.51
CA LEU A 366 -22.44 -25.27 -45.59
C LEU A 366 -22.61 -23.88 -44.94
N ASP A 367 -22.79 -22.86 -45.79
CA ASP A 367 -23.16 -21.50 -45.40
C ASP A 367 -24.68 -21.40 -45.31
N TYR A 368 -25.20 -21.32 -44.07
CA TYR A 368 -26.32 -20.47 -43.63
C TYR A 368 -26.54 -20.79 -42.14
N PHE A 369 -26.70 -19.77 -41.30
CA PHE A 369 -26.78 -19.81 -39.82
C PHE A 369 -25.44 -19.82 -39.06
N ASP A 370 -24.68 -18.70 -38.95
CA ASP A 370 -23.77 -18.59 -37.79
C ASP A 370 -23.08 -17.25 -37.43
N GLU A 371 -23.67 -16.06 -37.63
CA GLU A 371 -22.95 -14.83 -37.18
C GLU A 371 -22.77 -14.78 -35.64
N GLU A 372 -23.70 -15.36 -34.87
CA GLU A 372 -23.68 -15.34 -33.41
C GLU A 372 -22.67 -16.33 -32.81
N HIS A 373 -22.56 -17.59 -33.29
CA HIS A 373 -21.49 -18.48 -32.82
C HIS A 373 -20.13 -18.18 -33.47
N GLY A 374 -20.08 -17.38 -34.54
CA GLY A 374 -18.82 -16.98 -35.19
C GLY A 374 -17.83 -16.30 -34.24
N HIS A 375 -18.31 -15.39 -33.38
CA HIS A 375 -17.44 -14.63 -32.49
C HIS A 375 -16.92 -15.45 -31.30
N ILE A 376 -17.79 -16.22 -30.64
CA ILE A 376 -17.37 -17.11 -29.54
C ILE A 376 -16.46 -18.23 -30.05
N ARG A 377 -16.77 -18.80 -31.22
CA ARG A 377 -15.94 -19.83 -31.87
C ARG A 377 -14.58 -19.26 -32.29
N LYS A 378 -14.53 -18.00 -32.73
CA LYS A 378 -13.26 -17.28 -32.99
C LYS A 378 -12.44 -17.12 -31.72
N ALA A 379 -13.07 -16.74 -30.60
CA ALA A 379 -12.38 -16.64 -29.30
C ALA A 379 -11.85 -18.01 -28.84
N MET A 380 -12.66 -19.06 -28.89
CA MET A 380 -12.27 -20.42 -28.52
C MET A 380 -11.12 -20.95 -29.39
N ASN A 381 -11.22 -20.82 -30.71
CA ASN A 381 -10.18 -21.26 -31.64
C ASN A 381 -8.87 -20.50 -31.45
N TYR A 382 -8.94 -19.23 -31.07
CA TYR A 382 -7.75 -18.44 -30.76
C TYR A 382 -7.13 -18.89 -29.43
N GLY A 383 -7.93 -19.06 -28.38
CA GLY A 383 -7.48 -19.55 -27.08
C GLY A 383 -6.81 -20.93 -27.15
N GLN A 384 -7.37 -21.87 -27.92
CA GLN A 384 -6.78 -23.21 -28.12
C GLN A 384 -5.39 -23.13 -28.75
N ARG A 385 -5.25 -22.39 -29.85
CA ARG A 385 -3.94 -22.19 -30.51
C ARG A 385 -2.93 -21.52 -29.58
N LEU A 386 -3.38 -20.53 -28.81
CA LEU A 386 -2.51 -19.83 -27.86
C LEU A 386 -2.05 -20.75 -26.73
N GLN A 387 -2.93 -21.65 -26.27
CA GLN A 387 -2.58 -22.64 -25.27
C GLN A 387 -1.61 -23.69 -25.79
N GLU A 388 -1.75 -24.14 -27.04
CA GLU A 388 -0.78 -25.01 -27.72
C GLU A 388 0.58 -24.33 -27.85
N GLU A 389 0.61 -23.06 -28.27
CA GLU A 389 1.84 -22.28 -28.46
C GLU A 389 2.63 -22.08 -27.16
N TYR A 390 1.94 -21.83 -26.04
CA TYR A 390 2.57 -21.47 -24.76
C TYR A 390 2.47 -22.56 -23.67
N ASN A 391 2.08 -23.79 -24.01
CA ASN A 391 1.86 -24.87 -23.04
C ASN A 391 3.11 -25.23 -22.21
N SER A 392 4.31 -25.03 -22.78
CA SER A 392 5.57 -25.39 -22.15
C SER A 392 5.92 -24.53 -20.93
N ASN A 393 5.35 -23.33 -20.81
CA ASN A 393 5.61 -22.42 -19.69
C ASN A 393 4.46 -22.50 -18.65
N PRO A 394 4.71 -22.99 -17.43
CA PRO A 394 3.67 -23.15 -16.41
C PRO A 394 2.94 -21.84 -16.05
N SER A 395 3.65 -20.72 -16.09
CA SER A 395 3.12 -19.41 -15.73
C SER A 395 2.15 -18.87 -16.78
N TYR A 396 2.52 -18.98 -18.05
CA TYR A 396 1.63 -18.65 -19.18
C TYR A 396 0.42 -19.56 -19.22
N ARG A 397 0.60 -20.86 -18.95
CA ARG A 397 -0.50 -21.82 -18.86
C ARG A 397 -1.50 -21.46 -17.78
N ALA A 398 -1.05 -21.04 -16.60
CA ALA A 398 -1.94 -20.59 -15.52
C ALA A 398 -2.77 -19.37 -15.95
N SER A 399 -2.11 -18.38 -16.56
CA SER A 399 -2.76 -17.17 -17.07
C SER A 399 -3.80 -17.47 -18.16
N LEU A 400 -3.49 -18.35 -19.10
CA LEU A 400 -4.42 -18.77 -20.16
C LEU A 400 -5.59 -19.59 -19.61
N THR A 401 -5.37 -20.39 -18.57
CA THR A 401 -6.43 -21.13 -17.88
C THR A 401 -7.40 -20.16 -17.20
N GLU A 402 -6.88 -19.13 -16.55
CA GLU A 402 -7.67 -18.08 -15.93
C GLU A 402 -8.51 -17.31 -16.97
N ILE A 403 -7.90 -16.88 -18.08
CA ILE A 403 -8.64 -16.22 -19.16
C ILE A 403 -9.72 -17.14 -19.75
N SER A 404 -9.38 -18.41 -19.96
CA SER A 404 -10.34 -19.40 -20.49
C SER A 404 -11.51 -19.64 -19.55
N SER A 405 -11.32 -19.48 -18.23
CA SER A 405 -12.40 -19.60 -17.25
C SER A 405 -13.53 -18.59 -17.48
N LEU A 406 -13.25 -17.45 -18.12
CA LEU A 406 -14.27 -16.47 -18.50
C LEU A 406 -15.32 -17.08 -19.44
N LEU A 407 -14.93 -17.99 -20.32
CA LEU A 407 -15.84 -18.67 -21.26
C LEU A 407 -16.81 -19.63 -20.58
N ALA A 408 -16.55 -20.03 -19.32
CA ALA A 408 -17.43 -20.93 -18.56
C ALA A 408 -18.66 -20.21 -17.99
N TYR A 409 -18.70 -18.87 -18.04
CA TYR A 409 -19.79 -18.07 -17.51
C TYR A 409 -20.60 -17.43 -18.64
N PRO A 410 -21.94 -17.53 -18.62
CA PRO A 410 -22.80 -16.84 -19.58
C PRO A 410 -22.60 -15.32 -19.58
N ASN A 411 -22.29 -14.76 -18.41
CA ASN A 411 -21.83 -13.39 -18.25
C ASN A 411 -20.41 -13.38 -17.63
N PRO A 412 -19.37 -13.14 -18.41
CA PRO A 412 -17.99 -13.10 -17.91
C PRO A 412 -17.70 -12.00 -16.87
N THR A 413 -18.56 -10.99 -16.73
CA THR A 413 -18.40 -9.94 -15.70
C THR A 413 -18.73 -10.40 -14.28
N ILE A 414 -19.43 -11.54 -14.12
CA ILE A 414 -19.67 -12.17 -12.82
C ILE A 414 -18.66 -13.28 -12.50
N SER A 415 -17.72 -13.55 -13.39
CA SER A 415 -16.65 -14.53 -13.16
C SER A 415 -15.74 -14.07 -12.03
N PRO A 416 -15.17 -14.99 -11.22
CA PRO A 416 -14.05 -14.69 -10.33
C PRO A 416 -12.89 -13.97 -11.05
N SER A 417 -12.72 -14.22 -12.35
CA SER A 417 -11.69 -13.61 -13.20
C SER A 417 -12.17 -12.35 -13.96
N ALA A 418 -13.32 -11.78 -13.60
CA ALA A 418 -13.88 -10.59 -14.26
C ALA A 418 -12.93 -9.37 -14.23
N HIS A 419 -12.01 -9.32 -13.27
CA HIS A 419 -10.99 -8.28 -13.18
C HIS A 419 -10.11 -8.17 -14.43
N LEU A 420 -9.97 -9.26 -15.21
CA LEU A 420 -9.24 -9.27 -16.48
C LEU A 420 -9.90 -8.42 -17.58
N LEU A 421 -11.22 -8.21 -17.50
CA LEU A 421 -11.99 -7.41 -18.47
C LEU A 421 -11.91 -5.90 -18.21
N ASN A 422 -11.38 -5.51 -17.05
CA ASN A 422 -11.34 -4.12 -16.60
C ASN A 422 -10.38 -3.29 -17.43
N LYS A 423 -10.69 -1.99 -17.56
CA LYS A 423 -9.79 -1.02 -18.21
C LYS A 423 -8.40 -0.98 -17.56
N SER A 424 -8.32 -1.22 -16.25
CA SER A 424 -7.06 -1.30 -15.51
C SER A 424 -6.10 -2.38 -16.04
N ALA A 425 -6.60 -3.49 -16.56
CA ALA A 425 -5.76 -4.54 -17.16
C ALA A 425 -5.08 -4.04 -18.45
N ARG A 426 -5.83 -3.35 -19.32
CA ARG A 426 -5.28 -2.70 -20.52
C ARG A 426 -4.30 -1.57 -20.16
N ASP A 427 -4.60 -0.79 -19.13
CA ASP A 427 -3.70 0.27 -18.64
C ASP A 427 -2.36 -0.30 -18.13
N SER A 428 -2.40 -1.43 -17.43
CA SER A 428 -1.20 -2.13 -16.97
C SER A 428 -0.38 -2.64 -18.15
N LEU A 429 -1.00 -3.32 -19.12
CA LEU A 429 -0.32 -3.80 -20.31
C LEU A 429 0.31 -2.67 -21.12
N ALA A 430 -0.43 -1.57 -21.31
CA ALA A 430 0.09 -0.41 -22.02
C ALA A 430 1.30 0.22 -21.31
N SER A 431 1.34 0.16 -19.97
CA SER A 431 2.50 0.58 -19.18
C SER A 431 3.70 -0.35 -19.39
N ASP A 432 3.47 -1.67 -19.38
CA ASP A 432 4.52 -2.68 -19.59
C ASP A 432 5.12 -2.59 -21.00
N VAL A 433 4.28 -2.38 -22.01
CA VAL A 433 4.72 -2.12 -23.40
C VAL A 433 5.52 -0.82 -23.50
N ASN A 434 5.07 0.27 -22.87
CA ASN A 434 5.79 1.53 -22.88
C ASN A 434 7.19 1.40 -22.24
N ALA A 435 7.29 0.68 -21.11
CA ALA A 435 8.58 0.40 -20.47
C ALA A 435 9.49 -0.45 -21.37
N ALA A 436 8.95 -1.45 -22.06
CA ALA A 436 9.72 -2.26 -23.01
C ALA A 436 10.26 -1.43 -24.19
N ILE A 437 9.45 -0.51 -24.73
CA ILE A 437 9.89 0.42 -25.78
C ILE A 437 11.02 1.33 -25.26
N GLN A 438 10.89 1.91 -24.07
CA GLN A 438 11.94 2.76 -23.49
C GLN A 438 13.26 2.02 -23.33
N MET A 439 13.21 0.77 -22.86
CA MET A 439 14.39 -0.09 -22.73
C MET A 439 15.06 -0.34 -24.09
N TYR A 440 14.27 -0.63 -25.12
CA TYR A 440 14.76 -0.86 -26.48
C TYR A 440 15.43 0.38 -27.07
N GLN A 441 14.92 1.58 -26.75
CA GLN A 441 15.49 2.85 -27.19
C GLN A 441 16.69 3.32 -26.35
N HIS A 442 17.12 2.54 -25.35
CA HIS A 442 18.13 2.94 -24.35
C HIS A 442 17.79 4.26 -23.62
N GLU A 443 16.50 4.60 -23.52
CA GLU A 443 16.05 5.75 -22.75
C GLU A 443 16.06 5.42 -21.25
N GLN A 444 16.08 6.47 -20.42
CA GLN A 444 15.90 6.31 -18.97
C GLN A 444 14.56 5.62 -18.71
N GLN A 445 14.52 4.62 -17.83
CA GLN A 445 13.25 3.95 -17.47
C GLN A 445 12.33 4.83 -16.62
N GLU A 446 12.89 5.90 -16.04
CA GLU A 446 12.23 6.73 -15.04
C GLU A 446 12.16 8.19 -15.48
N SER A 447 11.02 8.80 -15.21
CA SER A 447 10.81 10.23 -15.40
C SER A 447 11.60 11.06 -14.39
N SER A 448 11.78 12.35 -14.69
CA SER A 448 12.45 13.27 -13.76
C SER A 448 11.74 13.38 -12.42
N LEU A 449 10.40 13.30 -12.40
CA LEU A 449 9.61 13.32 -11.17
C LEU A 449 9.87 12.08 -10.31
N GLU A 450 9.88 10.89 -10.90
CA GLU A 450 10.18 9.64 -10.19
C GLU A 450 11.59 9.66 -9.61
N ARG A 451 12.57 10.17 -10.36
CA ARG A 451 13.95 10.30 -9.89
C ARG A 451 14.07 11.27 -8.71
N VAL A 452 13.41 12.43 -8.77
CA VAL A 452 13.37 13.39 -7.66
C VAL A 452 12.71 12.75 -6.43
N PHE A 453 11.58 12.07 -6.62
CA PHE A 453 10.89 11.36 -5.53
C PHE A 453 11.80 10.32 -4.86
N LYS A 454 12.47 9.47 -5.65
CA LYS A 454 13.44 8.50 -5.13
C LYS A 454 14.60 9.15 -4.41
N GLN A 455 15.16 10.23 -4.96
CA GLN A 455 16.25 10.96 -4.33
C GLN A 455 15.80 11.56 -2.99
N VAL A 456 14.59 12.11 -2.90
CA VAL A 456 14.02 12.62 -1.64
C VAL A 456 13.85 11.49 -0.63
N THR A 457 13.25 10.36 -1.02
CA THR A 457 13.08 9.19 -0.15
C THR A 457 14.42 8.70 0.41
N VAL A 458 15.43 8.52 -0.44
CA VAL A 458 16.77 8.07 -0.01
C VAL A 458 17.46 9.13 0.85
N THR A 459 17.30 10.41 0.52
CA THR A 459 17.88 11.52 1.31
C THR A 459 17.29 11.54 2.73
N LEU A 460 15.97 11.39 2.85
CA LEU A 460 15.29 11.34 4.15
C LEU A 460 15.74 10.12 4.97
N GLN A 461 15.87 8.96 4.34
CA GLN A 461 16.40 7.75 4.99
C GLN A 461 17.85 7.95 5.48
N GLN A 462 18.70 8.55 4.65
CA GLN A 462 20.09 8.81 5.02
C GLN A 462 20.19 9.83 6.16
N LEU A 463 19.40 10.92 6.11
CA LEU A 463 19.33 11.91 7.18
C LEU A 463 18.88 11.29 8.51
N ALA A 464 17.89 10.39 8.46
CA ALA A 464 17.45 9.64 9.64
C ALA A 464 18.58 8.75 10.21
N LEU A 465 19.35 8.09 9.35
CA LEU A 465 20.49 7.25 9.75
C LEU A 465 21.63 8.07 10.36
N THR A 466 21.85 9.30 9.91
CA THR A 466 22.89 10.19 10.45
C THR A 466 22.43 11.00 11.66
N GLY A 467 21.25 10.70 12.22
CA GLY A 467 20.78 11.30 13.48
C GLY A 467 19.92 12.56 13.33
N HIS A 468 19.50 12.93 12.11
CA HIS A 468 18.52 14.00 11.91
C HIS A 468 17.10 13.46 12.12
N GLY A 469 16.67 13.38 13.38
CA GLY A 469 15.39 12.77 13.75
C GLY A 469 14.17 13.39 13.06
N GLN A 470 14.20 14.68 12.67
CA GLN A 470 13.09 15.30 11.92
C GLN A 470 12.81 14.59 10.59
N ALA A 471 13.83 14.05 9.93
CA ALA A 471 13.67 13.33 8.66
C ALA A 471 12.83 12.06 8.82
N THR A 472 12.85 11.41 9.99
CA THR A 472 12.04 10.20 10.26
C THR A 472 10.53 10.50 10.31
N LEU A 473 10.16 11.74 10.62
CA LEU A 473 8.77 12.16 10.72
C LEU A 473 8.19 12.59 9.36
N VAL A 474 9.06 12.85 8.39
CA VAL A 474 8.68 13.16 7.01
C VAL A 474 8.76 11.86 6.20
N GLN A 475 7.65 11.12 6.10
CA GLN A 475 7.57 9.92 5.26
C GLN A 475 6.94 10.27 3.91
N THR A 476 7.62 9.91 2.82
CA THR A 476 7.12 10.07 1.44
C THR A 476 6.19 8.95 1.00
N ASP A 477 6.13 7.84 1.72
CA ASP A 477 5.42 6.61 1.34
C ASP A 477 3.90 6.62 1.67
N SER A 478 3.34 7.80 2.01
CA SER A 478 1.93 7.93 2.45
C SER A 478 0.99 8.48 1.36
N ALA A 479 1.39 8.45 0.09
CA ALA A 479 0.60 8.95 -1.04
C ALA A 479 0.05 7.82 -1.91
#